data_AF-A0ABD2NJ20-F1
#
_entry.id   AF-A0ABD2NJ20-F1
#
_cell.length_a   1.000
_cell.length_b   1.000
_cell.length_c   1.000
_cell.angle_alpha   90.00
_cell.angle_beta   90.00
_cell.angle_gamma   90.00
#
_symmetry.space_group_name_H-M   'P 1'
#
loop_
_entity.id
_entity.type
_entity.pdbx_description
1 polymer ?
#
loop_
_entity_poly.entity_id
_entity_poly.type
_entity_poly.pdbx_seq_one_letter_code
_entity_poly.pdbx_strand_id
1 'polypeptide(L)'
;MSGYRKPYTVEEEMKILEYIIRTKGHNRVRGLTMWKELSRDELPDRTYQSLHERFRRHIVNNLPSETYDIPTKEQQKIKKIFDELGKGSKRTEEDITLENTVSKDGRKLARNLFEDSDSDTPNEVE
;
A
#
# COMPACT_ATOMS: atom_id res chain seq x y z
N MET A 1 24.03 -2.83 -9.06
CA MET A 1 23.79 -1.42 -8.69
C MET A 1 22.84 -1.39 -7.50
N SER A 2 23.24 -0.80 -6.37
CA SER A 2 22.30 -0.61 -5.25
C SER A 2 21.26 0.42 -5.68
N GLY A 3 20.01 0.00 -5.87
CA GLY A 3 18.91 0.92 -6.17
C GLY A 3 18.72 1.88 -5.00
N TYR A 4 19.23 3.10 -5.13
CA TYR A 4 19.01 4.16 -4.15
C TYR A 4 17.51 4.48 -4.10
N ARG A 5 16.84 4.05 -3.03
CA ARG A 5 15.45 4.42 -2.78
C ARG A 5 15.42 5.91 -2.45
N LYS A 6 14.67 6.70 -3.23
CA LYS A 6 14.47 8.13 -2.94
C LYS A 6 13.87 8.27 -1.53
N PRO A 7 14.48 9.06 -0.63
CA PRO A 7 13.89 9.34 0.67
C PRO A 7 12.54 10.05 0.48
N TYR A 8 11.64 9.89 1.45
CA TYR A 8 10.42 10.69 1.50
C TYR A 8 10.75 12.06 2.07
N THR A 9 10.25 13.08 1.38
CA THR A 9 10.32 14.48 1.78
C THR A 9 9.13 14.87 2.65
N VAL A 10 9.28 15.94 3.42
CA VAL A 10 8.19 16.50 4.23
C VAL A 10 7.04 16.96 3.33
N GLU A 11 7.33 17.47 2.14
CA GLU A 11 6.32 17.87 1.14
C GLU A 11 5.44 16.70 0.69
N GLU A 12 6.05 15.53 0.43
CA GLU A 12 5.30 14.31 0.09
C GLU A 12 4.42 13.85 1.27
N GLU A 13 4.93 13.94 2.51
CA GLU A 13 4.17 13.61 3.71
C GLU A 13 3.00 14.57 3.94
N MET A 14 3.19 15.86 3.66
CA MET A 14 2.12 16.86 3.70
C MET A 14 1.02 16.54 2.69
N LYS A 15 1.36 16.20 1.45
CA LYS A 15 0.36 15.80 0.44
C LYS A 15 -0.48 14.60 0.88
N ILE A 16 0.14 13.62 1.55
CA ILE A 16 -0.58 12.47 2.12
C ILE A 16 -1.61 12.95 3.15
N LEU A 17 -1.20 13.83 4.07
CA LEU A 17 -2.07 14.32 5.14
C LEU A 17 -3.19 15.23 4.60
N GLU A 18 -2.87 16.14 3.69
CA GLU A 18 -3.84 17.00 3.01
C GLU A 18 -4.90 16.16 2.28
N TYR A 19 -4.48 15.10 1.59
CA TYR A 19 -5.41 14.20 0.91
C TYR A 19 -6.36 13.51 1.90
N ILE A 20 -5.85 13.06 3.06
CA ILE A 20 -6.68 12.45 4.11
C ILE A 20 -7.72 13.44 4.62
N ILE A 21 -7.33 14.69 4.87
CA ILE A 21 -8.23 15.74 5.36
C ILE A 21 -9.26 16.09 4.28
N ARG A 22 -8.82 16.33 3.05
CA ARG A 22 -9.64 16.70 1.88
C ARG A 22 -10.71 15.66 1.59
N THR A 23 -10.33 14.38 1.56
CA THR A 23 -11.26 13.26 1.29
C THR A 23 -12.09 12.85 2.50
N LYS A 24 -11.89 13.50 3.66
CA LYS A 24 -12.39 13.05 4.97
C LYS A 24 -12.08 11.56 5.21
N GLY A 25 -10.98 11.07 4.63
CA GLY A 25 -10.61 9.67 4.52
C GLY A 25 -10.16 9.01 5.83
N HIS A 26 -10.36 9.66 6.98
CA HIS A 26 -9.96 9.18 8.31
C HIS A 26 -10.38 7.72 8.59
N ASN A 27 -11.54 7.29 8.09
CA ASN A 27 -12.01 5.91 8.22
C ASN A 27 -11.45 4.96 7.15
N ARG A 28 -10.99 5.50 6.01
CA ARG A 28 -10.44 4.76 4.86
C ARG A 28 -8.91 4.61 4.93
N VAL A 29 -8.22 5.26 5.88
CA VAL A 29 -6.75 5.20 6.04
C VAL A 29 -6.20 3.77 6.21
N ARG A 30 -7.02 2.83 6.66
CA ARG A 30 -6.65 1.41 6.79
C ARG A 30 -6.79 0.62 5.48
N GLY A 31 -7.70 1.05 4.60
CA GLY A 31 -8.00 0.36 3.34
C GLY A 31 -7.03 0.74 2.24
N LEU A 32 -6.66 -0.22 1.39
CA LEU A 32 -5.71 0.00 0.28
C LEU A 32 -6.27 0.89 -0.83
N THR A 33 -7.60 0.97 -0.97
CA THR A 33 -8.27 1.72 -2.05
C THR A 33 -7.89 3.20 -2.04
N MET A 34 -7.90 3.84 -0.86
CA MET A 34 -7.52 5.24 -0.72
C MET A 34 -6.07 5.48 -1.14
N TRP A 35 -5.15 4.58 -0.76
CA TRP A 35 -3.74 4.70 -1.10
C TRP A 35 -3.50 4.49 -2.60
N LYS A 36 -4.28 3.60 -3.24
CA LYS A 36 -4.25 3.40 -4.69
C LYS A 36 -4.71 4.67 -5.42
N GLU A 37 -5.80 5.29 -4.97
CA GLU A 37 -6.28 6.60 -5.48
C GLU A 37 -5.19 7.68 -5.30
N LEU A 38 -4.65 7.84 -4.09
CA LEU A 38 -3.60 8.82 -3.78
C LEU A 38 -2.34 8.65 -4.66
N SER A 39 -1.90 7.40 -4.86
CA SER A 39 -0.76 7.13 -5.73
C SER A 39 -1.02 7.48 -7.20
N ARG A 40 -2.27 7.45 -7.66
CA ARG A 40 -2.60 7.81 -9.05
C ARG A 40 -2.74 9.31 -9.24
N ASP A 41 -3.36 9.98 -8.27
CA ASP A 41 -3.73 11.39 -8.41
C ASP A 41 -2.63 12.36 -7.96
N GLU A 42 -1.97 12.11 -6.83
CA GLU A 42 -1.08 13.09 -6.19
C GLU A 42 0.41 12.68 -6.20
N LEU A 43 0.69 11.38 -6.06
CA LEU A 43 2.04 10.83 -5.89
C LEU A 43 2.32 9.63 -6.81
N PRO A 44 2.32 9.81 -8.15
CA PRO A 44 2.57 8.74 -9.12
C PRO A 44 3.97 8.12 -9.04
N ASP A 45 4.94 8.87 -8.51
CA ASP A 45 6.30 8.38 -8.30
C ASP A 45 6.42 7.38 -7.13
N ARG A 46 5.36 7.20 -6.33
CA ARG A 46 5.36 6.36 -5.13
C ARG A 46 4.29 5.28 -5.23
N THR A 47 4.63 4.07 -4.79
CA THR A 47 3.66 2.98 -4.73
C THR A 47 2.74 3.16 -3.52
N TYR A 48 1.46 2.85 -3.68
CA TYR A 48 0.47 2.89 -2.61
C TYR A 48 0.90 2.10 -1.36
N GLN A 49 1.61 0.98 -1.53
CA GLN A 49 2.17 0.20 -0.43
C GLN A 49 3.21 0.99 0.37
N SER A 50 4.10 1.71 -0.31
CA SER A 50 5.13 2.51 0.33
C SER A 50 4.53 3.72 1.06
N LEU A 51 3.53 4.36 0.46
CA LEU A 51 2.79 5.47 1.08
C LEU A 51 2.08 5.03 2.37
N HIS A 52 1.38 3.90 2.32
CA HIS A 52 0.69 3.34 3.47
C HIS A 52 1.66 2.96 4.60
N GLU A 53 2.78 2.32 4.26
CA GLU A 53 3.79 1.93 5.26
C GLU A 53 4.47 3.16 5.88
N ARG A 54 4.78 4.17 5.05
CA ARG A 54 5.34 5.44 5.52
C ARG A 54 4.40 6.14 6.48
N PHE A 55 3.11 6.19 6.13
CA PHE A 55 2.07 6.76 6.98
C PHE A 55 2.03 6.05 8.34
N ARG A 56 1.89 4.72 8.32
CA ARG A 56 1.77 3.90 9.53
C ARG A 56 3.00 3.98 10.45
N ARG A 57 4.22 3.94 9.91
CA ARG A 57 5.44 3.87 10.74
C ARG A 57 6.02 5.22 11.12
N HIS A 58 5.90 6.22 10.25
CA HIS A 58 6.57 7.50 10.43
C HIS A 58 5.55 8.61 10.69
N ILE A 59 4.57 8.79 9.81
CA ILE A 59 3.65 9.93 9.90
C ILE A 59 2.76 9.83 11.15
N VAL A 60 2.17 8.68 11.45
CA VAL A 60 1.34 8.48 12.66
C VAL A 60 2.10 8.73 13.96
N ASN A 61 3.36 8.31 14.00
CA ASN A 61 4.20 8.49 15.19
C ASN A 61 4.70 9.93 15.32
N ASN A 62 4.95 10.61 14.19
CA ASN A 62 5.45 11.97 14.12
C ASN A 62 4.33 13.02 13.95
N LEU A 63 3.07 12.60 13.91
CA LEU A 63 1.90 13.45 13.71
C LEU A 63 1.75 14.60 14.74
N PRO A 64 2.10 14.45 16.04
CA PRO A 64 2.09 15.58 16.98
C PRO A 64 3.29 16.53 16.83
N SER A 65 4.04 16.46 15.72
CA SER A 65 5.17 17.34 15.43
C SER A 65 4.74 18.67 14.80
N GLU A 66 5.45 19.74 15.14
CA GLU A 66 5.34 21.07 14.51
C GLU A 66 5.88 21.11 13.07
N THR A 67 6.39 19.98 12.56
CA THR A 67 6.92 19.86 11.18
C THR A 67 5.83 20.02 10.11
N TYR A 68 4.57 19.71 10.45
CA TYR A 68 3.46 19.76 9.50
C TYR A 68 2.60 21.00 9.73
N ASP A 69 2.33 21.74 8.66
CA ASP A 69 1.43 22.90 8.65
C ASP A 69 -0.05 22.47 8.67
N ILE A 70 -0.43 21.71 9.70
CA ILE A 70 -1.77 21.14 9.84
C ILE A 70 -2.27 21.44 11.26
N PRO A 71 -3.52 21.90 11.43
CA PRO A 71 -4.05 22.17 12.75
C PRO A 71 -3.98 20.92 13.64
N THR A 72 -3.47 21.10 14.86
CA THR A 72 -3.29 20.03 15.86
C THR A 72 -4.56 19.22 16.11
N LYS A 73 -5.74 19.84 15.96
CA LYS A 73 -7.04 19.17 16.05
C LYS A 73 -7.21 18.06 15.00
N GLU A 74 -6.85 18.32 13.75
CA GLU A 74 -6.93 17.32 12.68
C GLU A 74 -5.87 16.23 12.88
N GLN A 75 -4.65 16.62 13.28
CA GLN A 75 -3.59 15.66 13.61
C GLN A 75 -4.03 14.65 14.69
N GLN A 76 -4.58 15.16 15.80
CA GLN A 76 -5.08 14.34 16.90
C GLN A 76 -6.25 13.45 16.46
N LYS A 77 -7.14 13.96 15.60
CA LYS A 77 -8.28 13.22 15.07
C LYS A 77 -7.83 12.05 14.19
N ILE A 78 -6.88 12.27 13.28
CA ILE A 78 -6.30 11.21 12.43
C ILE A 78 -5.67 10.13 13.31
N LYS A 79 -4.83 10.53 14.28
CA LYS A 79 -4.18 9.59 15.18
C LYS A 79 -5.19 8.78 16.00
N LYS A 80 -6.17 9.45 16.61
CA LYS A 80 -7.20 8.80 17.42
C LYS A 80 -7.99 7.76 16.61
N ILE A 81 -8.46 8.14 15.42
CA ILE A 81 -9.23 7.23 14.56
C ILE A 81 -8.35 6.03 14.14
N PHE A 82 -7.09 6.26 13.81
CA PHE A 82 -6.16 5.19 13.48
C PHE A 82 -5.95 4.21 14.64
N ASP A 83 -5.74 4.71 15.86
CA ASP A 83 -5.61 3.91 17.09
C ASP A 83 -6.91 3.15 17.42
N GLU A 84 -8.08 3.77 17.24
CA GLU A 84 -9.39 3.16 17.47
C GLU A 84 -9.66 2.00 16.50
N LEU A 85 -9.33 2.18 15.21
CA LEU A 85 -9.47 1.13 14.19
C LEU A 85 -8.46 -0.02 14.42
N GLY A 86 -7.32 0.24 15.06
CA GLY A 86 -6.27 -0.76 15.32
C GLY A 86 -6.64 -1.84 16.35
N LYS A 87 -7.56 -1.56 17.27
CA LYS A 87 -7.86 -2.43 18.43
C LYS A 87 -8.71 -3.67 18.13
N GLY A 88 -9.17 -3.88 16.90
CA GLY A 88 -10.19 -4.89 16.58
C GLY A 88 -9.82 -6.03 15.61
N SER A 89 -8.61 -6.08 15.03
CA SER A 89 -8.35 -7.06 13.95
C SER A 89 -7.44 -8.20 14.40
N LYS A 90 -8.08 -9.27 14.89
CA LYS A 90 -7.63 -10.62 14.54
C LYS A 90 -8.00 -10.81 13.07
N ARG A 91 -7.00 -10.93 12.19
CA ARG A 91 -7.22 -11.20 10.77
C ARG A 91 -7.72 -12.64 10.64
N THR A 92 -8.95 -12.85 10.17
CA THR A 92 -9.37 -14.12 9.57
C THR A 92 -8.86 -14.16 8.14
N GLU A 93 -8.35 -15.31 7.72
CA GLU A 93 -7.67 -15.56 6.43
C GLU A 93 -8.59 -15.41 5.19
N GLU A 94 -9.88 -15.17 5.40
CA GLU A 94 -10.90 -15.18 4.34
C GLU A 94 -10.94 -13.89 3.50
N ASP A 95 -10.45 -12.76 4.02
CA ASP A 95 -10.57 -11.44 3.37
C ASP A 95 -9.50 -11.17 2.29
N ILE A 96 -8.57 -12.10 2.08
CA ILE A 96 -7.50 -11.98 1.05
C ILE A 96 -8.02 -12.35 -0.35
N THR A 97 -9.23 -12.93 -0.48
CA THR A 97 -9.72 -13.48 -1.74
C THR A 97 -10.47 -12.51 -2.66
N LEU A 98 -10.84 -11.30 -2.20
CA LEU A 98 -11.74 -10.41 -2.97
C LEU A 98 -11.06 -9.29 -3.77
N GLU A 99 -9.76 -9.03 -3.64
CA GLU A 99 -9.06 -8.01 -4.45
C GLU A 99 -8.50 -8.53 -5.79
N ASN A 100 -8.61 -9.83 -6.10
CA ASN A 100 -8.02 -10.42 -7.32
C ASN A 100 -9.03 -10.75 -8.45
N THR A 101 -10.31 -10.36 -8.36
CA THR A 101 -11.36 -10.85 -9.29
C THR A 101 -12.03 -9.82 -10.19
N VAL A 102 -11.46 -8.63 -10.40
CA VAL A 102 -11.84 -7.78 -11.55
C VAL A 102 -10.59 -7.27 -12.26
N SER A 103 -10.13 -8.06 -13.22
CA SER A 103 -9.71 -7.51 -14.51
C SER A 103 -10.37 -8.34 -15.60
N LYS A 104 -11.31 -7.71 -16.30
CA LYS A 104 -11.84 -8.15 -17.58
C LYS A 104 -10.68 -8.13 -18.56
N ASP A 105 -10.07 -9.27 -18.83
CA ASP A 105 -9.55 -9.66 -20.16
C ASP A 105 -8.92 -11.04 -20.02
N GLY A 106 -9.42 -11.98 -20.83
CA GLY A 106 -9.06 -13.38 -20.75
C GLY A 106 -7.59 -13.62 -21.06
N ARG A 107 -6.88 -14.25 -20.10
CA ARG A 107 -5.82 -15.26 -20.31
C ARG A 107 -5.54 -15.93 -18.96
N LYS A 108 -6.33 -16.95 -18.64
CA LYS A 108 -5.98 -17.97 -17.63
C LYS A 108 -4.91 -18.87 -18.23
N LEU A 109 -3.74 -18.96 -17.61
CA LEU A 109 -2.97 -20.21 -17.59
C LEU A 109 -2.27 -20.32 -16.22
N ALA A 110 -2.97 -20.95 -15.29
CA ALA A 110 -2.32 -21.64 -14.18
C ALA A 110 -2.11 -23.10 -14.63
N ARG A 111 -0.88 -23.59 -14.48
CA ARG A 111 -0.61 -24.99 -14.12
C ARG A 111 0.86 -25.10 -13.70
N ASN A 112 1.08 -25.05 -12.38
CA ASN A 112 2.11 -25.88 -11.79
C ASN A 112 1.58 -27.31 -11.85
N LEU A 113 2.26 -28.18 -12.59
CA LEU A 113 2.14 -29.63 -12.44
C LEU A 113 3.53 -30.11 -12.00
N PHE A 114 3.58 -30.56 -10.76
CA PHE A 114 4.66 -31.37 -10.24
C PHE A 114 4.71 -32.70 -11.01
N GLU A 115 5.93 -33.21 -11.15
CA GLU A 115 6.30 -34.59 -11.50
C GLU A 115 5.92 -35.08 -12.89
N ASP A 116 6.93 -35.31 -13.73
CA ASP A 116 7.39 -36.68 -13.93
C ASP A 116 8.84 -36.67 -14.44
N SER A 117 9.59 -37.63 -13.93
CA SER A 117 10.87 -38.12 -14.45
C SER A 117 10.81 -38.31 -15.96
N ASP A 118 11.87 -37.94 -16.68
CA ASP A 118 12.75 -38.93 -17.30
C ASP A 118 13.86 -38.25 -18.12
N SER A 119 15.03 -38.86 -17.97
CA SER A 119 16.17 -38.82 -18.87
C SER A 119 15.78 -38.92 -20.34
N ASP A 120 16.37 -38.08 -21.20
CA ASP A 120 17.21 -38.53 -22.33
C ASP A 120 17.76 -37.33 -23.11
N THR A 121 19.08 -37.16 -23.11
CA THR A 121 19.80 -36.72 -24.33
C THR A 121 19.72 -37.86 -25.34
N PRO A 122 19.51 -37.69 -26.65
CA PRO A 122 20.49 -36.98 -27.49
C PRO A 122 19.93 -36.33 -28.78
N ASN A 123 20.73 -35.48 -29.44
CA ASN A 123 21.38 -35.80 -30.72
C ASN A 123 21.57 -34.59 -31.66
N GLU A 124 22.72 -34.66 -32.30
CA GLU A 124 23.36 -33.93 -33.38
C GLU A 124 22.52 -33.76 -34.67
N VAL A 125 23.10 -32.99 -35.61
CA VAL A 125 22.75 -32.63 -37.02
C VAL A 125 21.96 -31.31 -37.20
N GLU A 126 22.33 -30.36 -38.06
CA GLU A 126 23.25 -30.30 -39.22
C GLU A 126 24.29 -29.17 -39.12
#